data_AF-A0A1I1CBI4-F1
#
_entry.id   AF-A0A1I1CBI4-F1
#
_cell.length_a   1.000
_cell.length_b   1.000
_cell.length_c   1.000
_cell.angle_alpha   90.00
_cell.angle_beta   90.00
_cell.angle_gamma   90.00
#
_symmetry.space_group_name_H-M   'P 1'
#
loop_
_entity.id
_entity.type
_entity.pdbx_description
1 polymer ?
#
loop_
_entity_poly.entity_id
_entity_poly.type
_entity_poly.pdbx_seq_one_letter_code
_entity_poly.pdbx_strand_id
1 'polypeptide(L)' 'MNPRPTFVGTPLEPHELRKLAHIYQIARGLTGRSPHDPAAVRLAAMAIRFYQLGIRDEDLLLERVVDTHVRLAEG' A
#
# COMPACT_ATOMS: atom_id res chain seq x y z
N MET A 1 11.44 29.23 -12.96
CA MET A 1 11.57 28.55 -11.66
C MET A 1 11.35 27.07 -11.90
N ASN A 2 12.42 26.28 -12.02
CA ASN A 2 12.29 24.82 -12.20
C ASN A 2 11.94 24.20 -10.84
N PRO A 3 10.80 23.50 -10.68
CA PRO A 3 10.54 22.78 -9.46
C PRO A 3 11.62 21.70 -9.31
N ARG A 4 12.35 21.73 -8.19
CA ARG A 4 13.24 20.62 -7.82
C ARG A 4 12.37 19.38 -7.69
N PRO A 5 12.74 18.24 -8.29
CA PRO A 5 12.03 16.99 -8.05
C PRO A 5 12.40 16.54 -6.63
N THR A 6 11.62 16.95 -5.62
CA THR A 6 11.82 16.47 -4.24
C THR A 6 11.16 15.11 -4.06
N PHE A 7 11.33 14.20 -5.01
CA PHE A 7 10.99 12.79 -4.82
C PHE A 7 12.29 12.02 -4.60
N VAL A 8 12.51 11.61 -3.35
CA VAL A 8 13.69 10.85 -2.93
C VAL A 8 13.40 9.37 -3.17
N GLY A 9 13.39 8.94 -4.43
CA GLY A 9 13.11 7.56 -4.82
C GLY A 9 12.99 7.39 -6.33
N THR A 10 12.98 6.13 -6.81
CA THR A 10 12.56 5.85 -8.19
C THR A 10 11.03 5.94 -8.25
N PRO A 11 10.44 6.76 -9.14
CA PRO A 11 8.99 6.84 -9.28
C PRO A 11 8.37 5.46 -9.55
N LEU A 12 7.15 5.26 -9.08
CA LEU A 12 6.40 4.05 -9.39
C LEU A 12 5.96 4.09 -10.86
N GLU A 13 6.29 3.05 -11.59
CA GLU A 13 5.85 2.83 -12.95
C GLU A 13 4.34 2.53 -13.00
N PRO A 14 3.64 2.82 -14.11
CA PRO A 14 2.20 2.58 -14.22
C PRO A 14 1.78 1.12 -13.95
N HIS A 15 2.64 0.16 -14.26
CA HIS A 15 2.36 -1.25 -14.00
C HIS A 15 2.49 -1.59 -12.50
N GLU A 16 3.42 -0.96 -11.78
CA GLU A 16 3.57 -1.11 -10.33
C GLU A 16 2.34 -0.51 -9.61
N LEU A 17 1.85 0.64 -10.08
CA LEU A 17 0.61 1.24 -9.55
C LEU A 17 -0.60 0.33 -9.71
N ARG A 18 -0.74 -0.39 -10.84
CA ARG A 18 -1.83 -1.36 -11.03
C ARG A 18 -1.74 -2.54 -10.06
N LYS A 19 -0.53 -3.05 -9.82
CA LYS A 19 -0.30 -4.11 -8.82
C LYS A 19 -0.67 -3.63 -7.42
N LEU A 20 -0.21 -2.44 -7.03
CA LEU A 20 -0.52 -1.86 -5.73
C LEU A 20 -2.02 -1.59 -5.53
N ALA A 21 -2.72 -1.17 -6.59
CA ALA A 21 -4.17 -1.02 -6.56
C ALA A 21 -4.88 -2.37 -6.34
N HIS A 22 -4.39 -3.45 -6.96
CA HIS A 22 -4.91 -4.80 -6.76
C HIS A 22 -4.72 -5.29 -5.32
N ILE A 23 -3.50 -5.13 -4.78
CA ILE A 23 -3.19 -5.46 -3.38
C ILE A 23 -4.10 -4.69 -2.41
N TYR A 24 -4.25 -3.38 -2.62
CA TYR A 24 -5.16 -2.55 -1.83
C TYR A 24 -6.61 -3.09 -1.87
N GLN A 25 -7.12 -3.42 -3.04
CA GLN A 25 -8.49 -3.92 -3.20
C GLN A 25 -8.72 -5.22 -2.42
N ILE A 26 -7.77 -6.16 -2.51
CA ILE A 26 -7.83 -7.43 -1.80
C ILE A 26 -7.73 -7.19 -0.29
N ALA A 27 -6.71 -6.46 0.17
CA ALA A 27 -6.51 -6.17 1.58
C ALA A 27 -7.72 -5.47 2.21
N ARG A 28 -8.35 -4.52 1.49
CA ARG A 28 -9.57 -3.86 1.91
C ARG A 28 -10.74 -4.83 2.05
N GLY A 29 -10.90 -5.75 1.09
CA GLY A 29 -11.91 -6.81 1.14
C GLY A 29 -11.72 -7.73 2.34
N LEU A 30 -10.49 -8.21 2.57
CA LEU A 30 -10.14 -9.09 3.69
C LEU A 30 -10.34 -8.44 5.06
N THR A 31 -10.12 -7.13 5.16
CA THR A 31 -10.23 -6.38 6.42
C THR A 31 -11.61 -5.75 6.63
N GLY A 32 -12.56 -5.97 5.71
CA GLY A 32 -13.94 -5.49 5.79
C GLY A 32 -14.08 -3.96 5.76
N ARG A 33 -13.10 -3.23 5.20
CA ARG A 33 -13.07 -1.76 5.27
C ARG A 33 -13.86 -1.12 4.12
N SER A 34 -14.67 -0.13 4.45
CA SER A 34 -15.30 0.73 3.44
C SER A 34 -14.24 1.55 2.70
N PRO A 35 -14.39 1.82 1.39
CA PRO A 35 -13.53 2.76 0.67
C PRO A 35 -13.42 4.15 1.33
N HIS A 36 -14.47 4.55 2.07
CA HIS A 36 -14.56 5.84 2.75
C HIS A 36 -13.98 5.83 4.18
N ASP A 37 -13.55 4.66 4.68
CA ASP A 37 -12.90 4.53 5.98
C ASP A 37 -11.46 5.05 5.91
N PRO A 38 -10.99 5.90 6.85
CA PRO A 38 -9.58 6.27 6.97
C PRO A 38 -8.62 5.06 7.00
N ALA A 39 -9.07 3.91 7.49
CA ALA A 39 -8.33 2.64 7.44
C ALA A 39 -8.03 2.20 5.99
N ALA A 40 -8.91 2.45 5.03
CA ALA A 40 -8.67 2.12 3.63
C ALA A 40 -7.51 2.94 3.05
N VAL A 41 -7.39 4.23 3.42
CA VAL A 41 -6.25 5.05 3.04
C VAL A 41 -4.94 4.49 3.62
N ARG A 42 -4.98 4.01 4.88
CA ARG A 42 -3.82 3.37 5.50
C ARG A 42 -3.39 2.10 4.79
N LEU A 43 -4.32 1.25 4.36
CA LEU A 43 -4.01 0.03 3.59
C LEU A 43 -3.26 0.35 2.29
N ALA A 44 -3.73 1.36 1.54
CA ALA A 44 -3.07 1.80 0.33
C ALA A 44 -1.65 2.36 0.63
N ALA A 45 -1.52 3.16 1.68
CA ALA A 45 -0.23 3.71 2.09
C ALA A 45 0.77 2.62 2.53
N MET A 46 0.31 1.59 3.25
CA MET A 46 1.12 0.44 3.64
C MET A 46 1.61 -0.34 2.41
N ALA A 47 0.72 -0.64 1.46
CA ALA A 47 1.08 -1.33 0.22
C ALA A 47 2.18 -0.57 -0.53
N ILE A 48 2.03 0.74 -0.72
CA ILE A 48 3.04 1.59 -1.35
C ILE A 48 4.35 1.55 -0.57
N ARG A 49 4.29 1.70 0.76
CA ARG A 49 5.48 1.79 1.61
C ARG A 49 6.27 0.49 1.63
N PHE A 50 5.61 -0.66 1.81
CA PHE A 50 6.27 -1.97 1.82
C PHE A 50 6.88 -2.31 0.46
N TYR A 51 6.22 -1.93 -0.61
CA TYR A 51 6.76 -2.08 -1.96
C TYR A 51 8.03 -1.24 -2.17
N GLN A 52 8.02 0.01 -1.73
CA GLN A 52 9.19 0.89 -1.74
C GLN A 52 10.33 0.37 -0.83
N LEU A 53 10.02 -0.37 0.22
CA LEU A 53 11.00 -1.04 1.10
C LEU A 53 11.54 -2.36 0.51
N GLY A 54 11.05 -2.79 -0.66
CA GLY A 54 11.60 -3.93 -1.39
C GLY A 54 10.74 -5.19 -1.36
N ILE A 55 9.54 -5.16 -0.75
CA ILE A 55 8.62 -6.30 -0.81
C ILE A 55 7.92 -6.30 -2.18
N ARG A 56 8.50 -7.04 -3.13
CA ARG A 56 8.03 -7.09 -4.53
C ARG A 56 7.15 -8.29 -4.85
N ASP A 57 7.22 -9.34 -4.04
CA ASP A 57 6.32 -10.49 -4.13
C ASP A 57 4.91 -10.09 -3.68
N GLU A 58 3.91 -10.40 -4.50
CA GLU A 58 2.54 -9.89 -4.32
C GLU A 58 1.85 -10.54 -3.12
N ASP A 59 2.05 -11.84 -2.91
CA ASP A 59 1.45 -12.58 -1.80
C ASP A 59 2.05 -12.14 -0.47
N LEU A 60 3.38 -12.04 -0.40
CA LEU A 60 4.08 -11.52 0.77
C LEU A 60 3.71 -10.06 1.05
N LEU A 61 3.57 -9.23 0.01
CA LEU A 61 3.15 -7.85 0.19
C LEU A 61 1.73 -7.78 0.78
N LEU A 62 0.79 -8.57 0.25
CA LEU A 62 -0.57 -8.63 0.77
C LEU A 62 -0.59 -9.11 2.23
N GLU A 63 0.11 -10.20 2.54
CA GLU A 63 0.23 -10.74 3.89
C GLU A 63 0.71 -9.67 4.86
N ARG A 64 1.79 -8.96 4.52
CA ARG A 64 2.37 -7.92 5.37
C ARG A 64 1.44 -6.74 5.59
N VAL A 65 0.73 -6.30 4.55
CA VAL A 65 -0.27 -5.22 4.66
C VAL A 65 -1.39 -5.62 5.61
N VAL A 66 -1.94 -6.82 5.47
CA VAL A 66 -3.05 -7.31 6.29
C VAL A 66 -2.61 -7.51 7.74
N ASP A 67 -1.50 -8.22 7.98
CA ASP A 67 -0.97 -8.46 9.33
C ASP A 67 -0.69 -7.15 10.06
N THR A 68 -0.01 -6.22 9.41
CA THR A 68 0.31 -4.91 10.01
C THR A 68 -0.96 -4.12 10.34
N HIS A 69 -1.96 -4.14 9.46
CA HIS A 69 -3.23 -3.44 9.70
C HIS A 69 -3.99 -4.03 10.89
N VAL A 70 -4.06 -5.36 11.00
CA VAL A 70 -4.72 -6.05 12.13
C VAL A 70 -4.02 -5.70 13.44
N ARG A 71 -2.69 -5.82 13.48
CA ARG A 71 -1.89 -5.49 14.68
C ARG A 71 -2.05 -4.05 15.13
N LEU A 72 -2.22 -3.11 14.20
CA LEU A 72 -2.47 -1.70 14.51
C LEU A 72 -3.92 -1.41 14.92
N ALA A 73 -4.86 -2.31 14.62
CA ALA A 73 -6.26 -2.18 15.04
C ALA A 73 -6.51 -2.74 16.45
N GLU A 74 -5.64 -3.63 16.93
CA GLU A 74 -5.69 -4.23 18.26
C GLU A 74 -4.96 -3.43 19.34
N GLY A 75 -4.13 -2.45 18.94
CA GLY A 75 -3.31 -1.61 19.81
C GLY A 75 -3.93 -0.27 20.20
#